data_AF-A0AA38ZFM8-F1
#
_entry.id   AF-A0AA38ZFM8-F1
#
_cell.length_a   1.000
_cell.length_b   1.000
_cell.length_c   1.000
_cell.angle_alpha   90.00
_cell.angle_beta   90.00
_cell.angle_gamma   90.00
#
_symmetry.space_group_name_H-M   'P 1'
#
loop_
_entity.id
_entity.type
_entity.pdbx_description
1 polymer ?
#
loop_
_entity_poly.entity_id
_entity_poly.type
_entity_poly.pdbx_seq_one_letter_code
_entity_poly.pdbx_strand_id
1 'polypeptide(L)'
;MAYQAGLSPPGGVCQDEKPNSKGEIICYAGTSIMAFNYPVGYFKFMAYNTVSFVASLSMIFLLISGLPMKRRIFMWLLMVTMWVTITCMTLTYLISMQAVSPDLGNGAIIRVVTVSIWVWLGLIGIVMLIHTIRFLIWCVRKVRKLRKKKPSSLP
;
A
#
# COMPACT_ATOMS: atom_id res chain seq x y z
N MET A 1 5.10 12.25 -1.19
CA MET A 1 3.74 12.48 -1.74
C MET A 1 2.64 12.11 -0.74
N ALA A 2 2.69 10.94 -0.08
CA ALA A 2 1.67 10.52 0.88
C ALA A 2 1.52 11.43 2.12
N TYR A 3 2.62 12.00 2.62
CA TYR A 3 2.62 12.98 3.72
C TYR A 3 1.87 14.28 3.38
N GLN A 4 2.04 14.79 2.16
CA GLN A 4 1.29 15.98 1.72
C GLN A 4 -0.20 15.70 1.58
N ALA A 5 -0.60 14.50 1.15
CA ALA A 5 -2.00 14.11 1.07
C ALA A 5 -2.66 13.89 2.46
N GLY A 6 -1.87 13.73 3.53
CA GLY A 6 -2.38 13.71 4.90
C GLY A 6 -2.63 15.13 5.47
N LEU A 7 -1.79 16.10 5.08
CA LEU A 7 -1.97 17.51 5.44
C LEU A 7 -3.08 18.19 4.62
N SER A 8 -3.25 17.75 3.38
CA SER A 8 -4.29 18.21 2.46
C SER A 8 -5.09 17.00 1.98
N PRO A 9 -6.01 16.47 2.81
CA PRO A 9 -6.84 15.34 2.43
C PRO A 9 -7.66 15.68 1.17
N PRO A 10 -7.92 14.70 0.29
CA PRO A 10 -8.78 14.91 -0.87
C PRO A 10 -10.17 15.39 -0.43
N GLY A 11 -10.62 16.50 -1.01
CA GLY A 11 -11.82 17.22 -0.55
C GLY A 11 -11.54 18.38 0.41
N GLY A 12 -10.30 18.51 0.90
CA GLY A 12 -9.85 19.61 1.76
C GLY A 12 -10.12 19.39 3.25
N VAL A 13 -9.70 20.37 4.05
CA VAL A 13 -10.04 20.48 5.46
C VAL A 13 -11.18 21.50 5.62
N CYS A 14 -12.05 21.30 6.59
CA CYS A 14 -13.05 22.31 6.92
C CYS A 14 -12.36 23.55 7.47
N GLN A 15 -12.64 24.69 6.84
CA GLN A 15 -12.08 25.98 7.25
C GLN A 15 -12.90 26.63 8.35
N ASP A 16 -14.23 26.48 8.30
CA ASP A 16 -15.18 27.06 9.27
C ASP A 16 -16.08 25.98 9.87
N GLU A 17 -16.60 26.25 11.07
CA GLU A 17 -17.64 25.43 11.68
C GLU A 17 -18.93 25.55 10.87
N LYS A 18 -19.31 24.47 10.19
CA LYS A 18 -20.55 24.43 9.41
C LYS A 18 -21.63 23.69 10.20
N PRO A 19 -22.72 24.35 10.60
CA PRO A 19 -23.90 23.67 11.11
C PRO A 19 -24.74 23.08 9.95
N ASN A 20 -25.35 21.93 10.19
CA ASN A 20 -26.34 21.33 9.29
C ASN A 20 -27.66 22.10 9.38
N SER A 21 -28.60 21.78 8.50
CA SER A 21 -30.00 22.22 8.52
C SER A 21 -30.72 21.94 9.86
N LYS A 22 -30.17 21.06 10.71
CA LYS A 22 -30.67 20.72 12.06
C LYS A 22 -29.92 21.41 13.21
N GLY A 23 -28.93 22.27 12.92
CA GLY A 23 -28.11 22.95 13.93
C GLY A 23 -26.94 22.13 14.49
N GLU A 24 -26.76 20.88 14.06
CA GLU A 24 -25.61 20.05 14.44
C GLU A 24 -24.36 20.45 13.64
N ILE A 25 -23.22 20.62 14.32
CA ILE A 25 -21.95 20.91 13.66
C ILE A 25 -21.54 19.69 12.83
N ILE A 26 -21.62 19.80 11.51
CA ILE A 26 -21.26 18.76 10.54
C ILE A 26 -19.76 18.79 10.20
N CYS A 27 -19.05 19.86 10.57
CA CYS A 27 -17.60 19.87 10.43
C CYS A 27 -16.94 20.89 11.36
N TYR A 28 -15.92 20.46 12.10
CA TYR A 28 -15.10 21.34 12.93
C TYR A 28 -13.91 21.85 12.12
N ALA A 29 -13.50 23.11 12.35
CA ALA A 29 -12.35 23.68 11.68
C ALA A 29 -11.09 22.82 11.90
N GLY A 30 -10.36 22.53 10.83
CA GLY A 30 -9.18 21.67 10.85
C GLY A 30 -9.46 20.16 10.72
N THR A 31 -10.72 19.73 10.64
CA THR A 31 -11.06 18.32 10.37
C THR A 31 -11.15 18.02 8.87
N SER A 32 -10.78 16.78 8.50
CA SER A 32 -10.83 16.31 7.11
C SER A 32 -12.27 16.17 6.63
N ILE A 33 -12.63 16.83 5.52
CA ILE A 33 -13.97 16.74 4.91
C ILE A 33 -14.28 15.29 4.50
N MET A 34 -13.27 14.51 4.12
CA MET A 34 -13.41 13.10 3.80
C MET A 34 -13.73 12.24 5.03
N ALA A 35 -13.20 12.58 6.21
CA ALA A 35 -13.48 11.84 7.44
C ALA A 35 -14.97 11.92 7.82
N PHE A 36 -15.62 13.03 7.49
CA PHE A 36 -17.04 13.24 7.74
C PHE A 36 -17.93 12.61 6.65
N ASN A 37 -17.64 12.87 5.37
CA ASN A 37 -18.47 12.40 4.25
C ASN A 37 -18.30 10.90 3.95
N TYR A 38 -17.13 10.33 4.23
CA TYR A 38 -16.83 8.93 3.93
C TYR A 38 -15.91 8.29 4.99
N PRO A 39 -16.40 8.09 6.23
CA PRO A 39 -15.58 7.70 7.38
C PRO A 39 -14.87 6.35 7.17
N VAL A 40 -15.56 5.38 6.57
CA VAL A 40 -14.99 4.04 6.30
C VAL A 40 -13.86 4.11 5.25
N GLY A 41 -14.02 4.94 4.22
CA GLY A 41 -12.96 5.12 3.21
C GLY A 41 -11.80 5.93 3.74
N TYR A 42 -12.06 6.95 4.55
CA TYR A 42 -11.01 7.75 5.19
C TYR A 42 -10.11 6.90 6.10
N PHE A 43 -10.70 5.99 6.90
CA PHE A 43 -9.91 5.05 7.71
C PHE A 43 -9.01 4.16 6.84
N LYS A 44 -9.56 3.59 5.75
CA LYS A 44 -8.78 2.77 4.81
C LYS A 44 -7.67 3.57 4.13
N PHE A 45 -7.98 4.78 3.67
CA PHE A 45 -7.03 5.71 3.06
C PHE A 45 -5.85 5.98 4.01
N MET A 46 -6.14 6.28 5.28
CA MET A 46 -5.10 6.57 6.25
C MET A 46 -4.29 5.32 6.62
N ALA A 47 -4.93 4.17 6.79
CA ALA A 47 -4.24 2.91 7.03
C ALA A 47 -3.28 2.55 5.89
N TYR A 48 -3.74 2.62 4.64
CA TYR A 48 -2.89 2.34 3.48
C TYR A 48 -1.73 3.34 3.35
N ASN A 49 -1.99 4.63 3.56
CA ASN A 49 -0.95 5.66 3.52
C ASN A 49 0.15 5.39 4.57
N THR A 50 -0.24 5.09 5.82
CA THR A 50 0.71 4.73 6.90
C THR A 50 1.52 3.48 6.55
N VAL A 51 0.86 2.43 6.06
CA VAL A 51 1.56 1.19 5.66
C VAL A 51 2.57 1.47 4.55
N SER A 52 2.21 2.28 3.55
CA SER A 52 3.14 2.66 2.48
C SER A 52 4.34 3.44 3.02
N PHE A 53 4.12 4.32 3.99
CA PHE A 53 5.18 5.12 4.58
C PHE A 53 6.14 4.26 5.41
N VAL A 54 5.61 3.41 6.29
CA VAL A 54 6.41 2.47 7.10
C VAL A 54 7.19 1.49 6.22
N ALA A 55 6.57 0.99 5.14
CA ALA A 55 7.25 0.12 4.18
C ALA A 55 8.41 0.85 3.48
N SER A 56 8.22 2.11 3.09
CA SER A 56 9.29 2.94 2.50
C SER A 56 10.42 3.21 3.49
N LEU A 57 10.10 3.49 4.77
CA LEU A 57 11.12 3.68 5.81
C LEU A 57 11.90 2.40 6.05
N SER A 58 11.22 1.25 6.08
CA SER A 58 11.86 -0.06 6.23
C SER A 58 12.81 -0.36 5.07
N MET A 59 12.42 0.00 3.83
CA MET A 59 13.27 -0.12 2.65
C MET A 59 14.55 0.73 2.79
N ILE A 60 14.42 2.00 3.16
CA ILE A 60 15.56 2.92 3.36
C ILE A 60 16.46 2.42 4.48
N PHE A 61 15.87 1.98 5.60
CA PHE A 61 16.60 1.41 6.72
C PHE A 61 17.40 0.18 6.32
N LEU A 62 16.80 -0.74 5.56
CA LEU A 62 17.48 -1.91 5.01
C LEU A 62 18.65 -1.50 4.08
N LEU A 63 18.45 -0.48 3.25
CA LEU A 63 19.47 0.06 2.34
C LEU A 63 20.67 0.67 3.07
N ILE A 64 20.41 1.45 4.12
CA ILE A 64 21.44 2.15 4.91
C ILE A 64 22.15 1.18 5.87
N SER A 65 21.45 0.19 6.41
CA SER A 65 21.99 -0.73 7.43
C SER A 65 23.18 -1.57 6.95
N GLY A 66 23.51 -1.57 5.65
CA GLY A 66 24.71 -2.20 5.11
C GLY A 66 24.82 -3.69 5.42
N LEU A 67 23.71 -4.34 5.79
CA LEU A 67 23.70 -5.69 6.33
C LEU A 67 24.37 -6.63 5.33
N PRO A 68 25.33 -7.49 5.75
CA PRO A 68 26.00 -8.46 4.90
C PRO A 68 25.07 -9.63 4.51
N MET A 69 23.78 -9.35 4.36
CA MET A 69 22.80 -10.26 3.79
C MET A 69 23.19 -10.57 2.35
N LYS A 70 23.03 -11.83 1.94
CA LYS A 70 23.28 -12.24 0.55
C LYS A 70 22.51 -11.29 -0.37
N ARG A 71 23.21 -10.64 -1.30
CA ARG A 71 22.64 -9.70 -2.30
C ARG A 71 21.29 -10.15 -2.85
N ARG A 72 21.09 -11.45 -3.06
CA ARG A 72 19.84 -12.00 -3.60
C ARG A 72 18.66 -12.01 -2.62
N ILE A 73 18.89 -12.20 -1.31
CA ILE A 73 17.86 -12.11 -0.27
C ILE A 73 17.53 -10.64 -0.02
N PHE A 74 18.56 -9.81 0.05
CA PHE A 74 18.43 -8.37 0.21
C PHE A 74 17.60 -7.73 -0.92
N MET A 75 17.94 -8.03 -2.18
CA MET A 75 17.15 -7.61 -3.35
C MET A 75 15.73 -8.16 -3.34
N TRP A 76 15.51 -9.37 -2.83
CA TRP A 76 14.16 -9.94 -2.72
C TRP A 76 13.31 -9.23 -1.68
N LEU A 77 13.88 -8.87 -0.52
CA LEU A 77 13.20 -8.07 0.50
C LEU A 77 12.83 -6.68 -0.03
N LEU A 78 13.77 -6.00 -0.70
CA LEU A 78 13.52 -4.71 -1.34
C LEU A 78 12.40 -4.79 -2.39
N MET A 79 12.39 -5.86 -3.20
CA MET A 79 11.32 -6.10 -4.15
C MET A 79 9.97 -6.25 -3.45
N VAL A 80 9.86 -7.11 -2.42
CA VAL A 80 8.61 -7.31 -1.68
C VAL A 80 8.12 -5.98 -1.07
N THR A 81 8.99 -5.21 -0.43
CA THR A 81 8.61 -3.90 0.13
C THR A 81 8.12 -2.94 -0.95
N MET A 82 8.72 -2.96 -2.15
CA MET A 82 8.31 -2.10 -3.26
C MET A 82 6.95 -2.49 -3.84
N TRP A 83 6.62 -3.78 -3.91
CA TRP A 83 5.29 -4.22 -4.33
C TRP A 83 4.21 -3.83 -3.33
N VAL A 84 4.52 -3.92 -2.03
CA VAL A 84 3.61 -3.46 -0.97
C VAL A 84 3.37 -1.96 -1.10
N THR A 85 4.39 -1.13 -1.32
CA THR A 85 4.19 0.32 -1.48
C THR A 85 3.35 0.66 -2.72
N ILE A 86 3.61 0.04 -3.87
CA ILE A 86 2.86 0.27 -5.12
C ILE A 86 1.38 -0.08 -4.95
N THR A 87 1.07 -1.25 -4.39
CA THR A 87 -0.33 -1.68 -4.15
C THR A 87 -1.04 -0.73 -3.20
N CYS A 88 -0.38 -0.35 -2.10
CA CYS A 88 -0.93 0.54 -1.10
C CYS A 88 -1.19 1.96 -1.64
N MET A 89 -0.24 2.52 -2.40
CA MET A 89 -0.40 3.82 -3.06
C MET A 89 -1.53 3.80 -4.09
N THR A 90 -1.66 2.72 -4.86
CA THR A 90 -2.74 2.60 -5.86
C THR A 90 -4.11 2.62 -5.18
N LEU A 91 -4.29 1.85 -4.09
CA LEU A 91 -5.55 1.85 -3.33
C LEU A 91 -5.87 3.23 -2.74
N THR A 92 -4.85 3.90 -2.20
CA THR A 92 -4.96 5.25 -1.63
C THR A 92 -5.42 6.27 -2.68
N TYR A 93 -4.83 6.24 -3.88
CA TYR A 93 -5.22 7.09 -5.01
C TYR A 93 -6.67 6.88 -5.44
N LEU A 94 -7.14 5.63 -5.45
CA LEU A 94 -8.50 5.31 -5.89
C LEU A 94 -9.56 5.74 -4.87
N ILE A 95 -9.28 5.59 -3.57
CA ILE A 95 -10.17 6.09 -2.51
C ILE A 95 -10.26 7.63 -2.57
N SER A 96 -9.12 8.30 -2.82
CA SER A 96 -9.07 9.74 -3.03
C SER A 96 -9.95 10.19 -4.20
N MET A 97 -9.87 9.51 -5.34
CA MET A 97 -10.67 9.82 -6.53
C MET A 97 -12.18 9.68 -6.27
N GLN A 98 -12.60 8.64 -5.54
CA GLN A 98 -14.01 8.45 -5.16
C GLN A 98 -14.52 9.56 -4.25
N ALA A 99 -13.68 10.08 -3.36
CA ALA A 99 -14.07 11.16 -2.45
C ALA A 99 -14.15 12.55 -3.13
N VAL A 100 -13.40 12.77 -4.21
CA VAL A 100 -13.38 14.05 -4.95
C VAL A 100 -14.55 14.16 -5.94
N SER A 101 -15.11 13.04 -6.42
CA SER A 101 -16.18 13.04 -7.44
C SER A 101 -17.49 12.43 -6.91
N PRO A 102 -18.27 13.16 -6.09
CA PRO A 102 -19.53 12.65 -5.54
C PRO A 102 -20.71 12.63 -6.54
N ASP A 103 -20.63 13.31 -7.70
CA ASP A 103 -21.82 13.70 -8.49
C ASP A 103 -21.95 13.12 -9.91
N LEU A 104 -21.27 12.01 -10.23
CA LEU A 104 -21.37 11.36 -11.56
C LEU A 104 -21.90 9.92 -11.44
N GLY A 105 -23.23 9.77 -11.42
CA GLY A 105 -23.92 8.58 -11.96
C GLY A 105 -23.56 7.20 -11.38
N ASN A 106 -23.71 7.05 -10.06
CA ASN A 106 -24.15 5.90 -9.23
C ASN A 106 -23.88 4.40 -9.56
N GLY A 107 -23.16 4.02 -10.62
CA GLY A 107 -22.83 2.60 -10.80
C GLY A 107 -21.76 2.29 -11.83
N ALA A 108 -21.73 3.02 -12.95
CA ALA A 108 -20.77 2.77 -14.02
C ALA A 108 -19.33 3.08 -13.58
N ILE A 109 -19.11 4.25 -12.96
CA ILE A 109 -17.77 4.66 -12.49
C ILE A 109 -17.29 3.75 -11.37
N ILE A 110 -18.14 3.45 -10.39
CA ILE A 110 -17.79 2.52 -9.30
C ILE A 110 -17.41 1.16 -9.89
N ARG A 111 -18.21 0.63 -10.82
CA ARG A 111 -17.92 -0.65 -11.49
C ARG A 111 -16.61 -0.61 -12.26
N VAL A 112 -16.34 0.45 -13.02
CA VAL A 112 -15.08 0.60 -13.78
C VAL A 112 -13.88 0.70 -12.84
N VAL A 113 -13.97 1.48 -11.77
CA VAL A 113 -12.92 1.60 -10.75
C VAL A 113 -12.69 0.24 -10.07
N THR A 114 -13.76 -0.46 -9.67
CA THR A 114 -13.67 -1.78 -9.02
C THR A 114 -13.07 -2.82 -9.97
N VAL A 115 -13.50 -2.89 -11.23
CA VAL A 115 -12.93 -3.82 -12.22
C VAL A 115 -11.45 -3.49 -12.46
N SER A 116 -11.10 -2.21 -12.56
CA SER A 116 -9.70 -1.78 -12.72
C SER A 116 -8.83 -2.20 -11.53
N ILE A 117 -9.38 -2.16 -10.30
CA ILE A 117 -8.70 -2.68 -9.09
C ILE A 117 -8.44 -4.18 -9.22
N TRP A 118 -9.45 -4.97 -9.58
CA TRP A 118 -9.30 -6.42 -9.69
C TRP A 118 -8.29 -6.82 -10.76
N VAL A 119 -8.31 -6.15 -11.92
CA VAL A 119 -7.32 -6.38 -13.00
C VAL A 119 -5.91 -6.02 -12.52
N TRP A 120 -5.75 -4.87 -11.87
CA TRP A 120 -4.46 -4.42 -11.36
C TRP A 120 -3.90 -5.35 -10.29
N LEU A 121 -4.72 -5.77 -9.32
CA LEU A 121 -4.34 -6.73 -8.29
C LEU A 121 -3.98 -8.10 -8.88
N GLY A 122 -4.73 -8.55 -9.91
CA GLY A 122 -4.43 -9.78 -10.64
C GLY A 122 -3.07 -9.73 -11.34
N LEU A 123 -2.79 -8.63 -12.06
CA LEU A 123 -1.50 -8.42 -12.74
C LEU A 123 -0.33 -8.45 -11.75
N ILE A 124 -0.45 -7.69 -10.65
CA ILE A 124 0.56 -7.65 -9.60
C ILE A 124 0.74 -9.04 -8.97
N GLY A 125 -0.36 -9.74 -8.69
CA GLY A 125 -0.35 -11.08 -8.12
C GLY A 125 0.41 -12.07 -9.01
N ILE A 126 0.17 -12.07 -10.32
CA ILE A 126 0.86 -12.94 -11.29
C ILE A 126 2.37 -12.65 -11.31
N VAL A 127 2.76 -11.38 -11.40
CA VAL A 127 4.18 -10.99 -11.42
C VAL A 127 4.86 -11.38 -10.10
N MET A 128 4.20 -11.15 -8.97
CA MET A 128 4.67 -11.56 -7.65
C MET A 128 4.86 -13.08 -7.54
N LEU A 129 3.90 -13.87 -8.03
CA LEU A 129 4.00 -15.33 -8.05
C LEU A 129 5.21 -15.80 -8.88
N ILE A 130 5.45 -15.22 -10.06
CA ILE A 130 6.60 -15.60 -10.89
C ILE A 130 7.92 -15.30 -10.17
N HIS A 131 8.06 -14.12 -9.58
CA HIS A 131 9.29 -13.73 -8.89
C HIS A 131 9.51 -14.53 -7.59
N THR A 132 8.46 -14.81 -6.83
CA THR A 132 8.53 -15.64 -5.62
C THR A 132 8.88 -17.09 -5.95
N ILE A 133 8.28 -17.70 -6.98
CA ILE A 133 8.64 -19.05 -7.45
C ILE A 133 10.10 -19.10 -7.87
N ARG A 134 10.59 -18.14 -8.67
CA ARG A 134 12.01 -18.06 -9.06
C ARG A 134 12.94 -17.97 -7.85
N PHE A 135 12.55 -17.22 -6.82
CA PHE A 135 13.29 -17.10 -5.58
C PHE A 135 13.28 -18.41 -4.76
N LEU A 136 12.12 -19.06 -4.63
CA LEU A 136 11.97 -20.35 -3.94
C LEU A 136 12.81 -21.45 -4.62
N ILE A 137 12.76 -21.55 -5.95
CA ILE A 137 13.58 -22.50 -6.72
C ILE A 137 15.08 -22.26 -6.43
N TRP A 138 15.51 -21.00 -6.42
CA TRP A 138 16.90 -20.68 -6.07
C TRP A 138 17.23 -21.09 -4.63
N CYS A 139 16.33 -20.82 -3.68
CA CYS A 139 16.51 -21.14 -2.26
C CYS A 139 16.67 -22.66 -2.07
N VAL A 140 15.76 -23.46 -2.64
CA VAL A 140 15.81 -24.93 -2.61
C VAL A 140 17.09 -25.45 -3.27
N ARG A 141 17.47 -24.92 -4.44
CA ARG A 141 18.73 -25.31 -5.11
C ARG A 141 19.95 -25.00 -4.24
N LYS A 142 19.96 -23.87 -3.54
CA LYS A 142 21.06 -23.47 -2.66
C LYS A 142 21.13 -24.37 -1.42
N VAL A 143 20.00 -24.67 -0.77
CA VAL A 143 19.92 -25.58 0.39
C VAL A 143 20.37 -26.99 0.01
N ARG A 144 19.91 -27.51 -1.14
CA ARG A 144 20.35 -28.82 -1.66
C ARG A 144 21.86 -28.87 -1.89
N LYS A 145 22.47 -27.81 -2.44
CA LYS A 145 23.93 -27.73 -2.63
C LYS A 145 24.69 -27.71 -1.29
N LEU A 146 24.16 -27.03 -0.27
CA LEU A 146 24.76 -27.01 1.07
C LEU A 146 24.65 -28.38 1.76
N ARG A 147 23.49 -29.07 1.63
CA ARG A 147 23.28 -30.42 2.16
C ARG A 147 24.24 -31.45 1.54
N LYS A 148 24.50 -31.35 0.24
CA LYS A 148 25.47 -32.23 -0.46
C LYS A 148 26.94 -31.95 -0.09
N LYS A 149 27.26 -30.76 0.44
CA LYS A 149 28.63 -30.38 0.83
C LYS A 149 29.00 -30.76 2.25
N LYS A 150 28.04 -31.12 3.11
CA LYS A 150 28.32 -31.62 4.46
C LYS A 150 28.76 -33.09 4.30
N PRO A 151 30.04 -33.46 4.47
CA PRO A 151 30.42 -34.86 4.47
C PRO A 151 29.73 -35.51 5.66
N SER A 152 29.27 -36.74 5.48
CA SER A 152 28.88 -37.63 6.57
C SER A 152 30.09 -37.91 7.45
N SER A 153 30.46 -36.97 8.32
CA SER A 153 31.31 -37.22 9.46
C SER A 153 30.41 -37.56 10.64
N LEU A 154 29.99 -38.82 10.70
CA LEU A 154 29.57 -39.47 11.93
C LEU A 154 30.51 -40.66 12.13
N PRO A 155 30.97 -40.89 13.37
CA PRO A 155 32.03 -41.84 13.71
C PRO A 155 31.67 -43.29 13.40
#